data_AF-A0AAE1Q8Z2-F1
#
_entry.id   AF-A0AAE1Q8Z2-F1
#
_cell.length_a   1.000
_cell.length_b   1.000
_cell.length_c   1.000
_cell.angle_alpha   90.00
_cell.angle_beta   90.00
_cell.angle_gamma   90.00
#
_symmetry.space_group_name_H-M   'P 1'
#
loop_
_entity.id
_entity.type
_entity.pdbx_description
1 polymer ?
#
loop_
_entity_poly.entity_id
_entity_poly.type
_entity_poly.pdbx_seq_one_letter_code
_entity_poly.pdbx_strand_id
1 'polypeptide(L)'
;MMLSYSCQLISLMTVRNIPHPVQTLRDLIDNPDLTVIYVPNTIITSVMAESQGELHEVHKLQNVGRTNFIGTGSLANAIEMLVGRGDHVIIGTTNPMKRLIARSFSLTGKCDFYISQQIIYSNIMSMVGQKGSSIVRAISKWLSLVTEAGLYSKWLDSALNNYTICRQSPSKITIKSSITMNNIWGIMAVPLLGILLATVSFCYEMASYSIDIKIN
;
A
#
# COMPACT_ATOMS: atom_id res chain seq x y z
N MET A 1 20.21 -28.62 -14.52
CA MET A 1 20.18 -27.14 -14.43
C MET A 1 18.97 -26.51 -15.11
N MET A 2 18.62 -26.87 -16.36
CA MET A 2 17.44 -26.28 -17.04
C MET A 2 16.09 -26.50 -16.31
N LEU A 3 15.86 -27.68 -15.72
CA LEU A 3 14.61 -27.95 -15.00
C LEU A 3 14.40 -27.03 -13.78
N SER A 4 15.47 -26.76 -13.03
CA SER A 4 15.44 -25.90 -11.85
C SER A 4 15.11 -24.46 -12.22
N TYR A 5 15.66 -23.96 -13.33
CA TYR A 5 15.35 -22.62 -13.84
C TYR A 5 13.87 -22.52 -14.26
N SER A 6 13.35 -23.51 -14.98
CA SER A 6 11.95 -23.55 -15.39
C SER A 6 11.01 -23.56 -14.19
N CYS A 7 11.29 -24.37 -13.16
CA CYS A 7 10.48 -24.41 -11.94
C CYS A 7 10.51 -23.08 -11.17
N GLN A 8 11.68 -22.43 -11.07
CA GLN A 8 11.80 -21.15 -10.39
C GLN A 8 11.10 -20.02 -11.15
N LEU A 9 11.23 -19.99 -12.47
CA LEU A 9 10.52 -19.04 -13.32
C LEU A 9 9.00 -19.22 -13.20
N ILE A 10 8.50 -20.46 -13.23
CA ILE A 10 7.07 -20.74 -13.03
C ILE A 10 6.63 -20.24 -11.66
N SER A 11 7.40 -20.49 -10.60
CA SER A 11 7.09 -19.99 -9.25
C SER A 11 6.97 -18.47 -9.20
N LEU A 12 7.94 -17.75 -9.79
CA LEU A 12 7.94 -16.28 -9.87
C LEU A 12 6.79 -15.73 -10.71
N MET A 13 6.41 -16.41 -11.79
CA MET A 13 5.29 -15.96 -12.64
C MET A 13 3.92 -16.29 -12.04
N THR A 14 3.85 -17.36 -11.24
CA THR A 14 2.59 -17.81 -10.64
C THR A 14 2.18 -16.92 -9.47
N VAL A 15 3.15 -16.44 -8.69
CA VAL A 15 2.90 -15.63 -7.48
C VAL A 15 3.43 -14.22 -7.70
N ARG A 16 2.53 -13.25 -7.88
CA ARG A 16 2.91 -11.84 -7.82
C ARG A 16 2.70 -11.31 -6.41
N ASN A 17 3.71 -10.61 -5.92
CA ASN A 17 3.61 -9.85 -4.69
C ASN A 17 2.96 -8.50 -5.02
N ILE A 18 1.88 -8.14 -4.32
CA ILE A 18 1.29 -6.80 -4.41
C ILE A 18 2.22 -5.86 -3.62
N PRO A 19 2.86 -4.87 -4.25
CA PRO A 19 3.74 -3.97 -3.53
C PRO A 19 2.92 -3.13 -2.55
N HIS A 20 3.31 -3.15 -1.28
CA HIS A 20 2.77 -2.28 -0.24
C HIS A 20 3.87 -1.25 0.08
N PRO A 21 3.87 -0.09 -0.61
CA PRO A 21 5.02 0.83 -0.58
C PRO A 21 5.27 1.47 0.78
N VAL A 22 4.26 1.55 1.65
CA VAL A 22 4.38 2.17 2.97
C VAL A 22 3.84 1.20 4.01
N GLN A 23 4.73 0.61 4.81
CA GLN A 23 4.35 -0.23 5.94
C GLN A 23 4.79 0.38 7.27
N THR A 24 5.85 1.16 7.27
CA THR A 24 6.36 1.81 8.47
C THR A 24 6.31 3.33 8.37
N LEU A 25 6.39 4.01 9.52
CA LEU A 25 6.61 5.45 9.54
C LEU A 25 7.92 5.84 8.85
N ARG A 26 8.94 4.99 8.95
CA ARG A 26 10.23 5.22 8.30
C ARG A 26 10.11 5.24 6.78
N ASP A 27 9.36 4.31 6.20
CA ASP A 27 9.06 4.29 4.75
C ASP A 27 8.39 5.60 4.28
N LEU A 28 7.58 6.20 5.14
CA LEU A 28 6.90 7.47 4.87
C LEU A 28 7.85 8.68 4.98
N ILE A 29 8.72 8.68 5.98
CA ILE A 29 9.69 9.76 6.21
C ILE A 29 10.73 9.79 5.08
N ASP A 30 11.29 8.62 4.75
CA ASP A 30 12.39 8.45 3.79
C ASP A 30 11.95 8.66 2.33
N ASN A 31 10.65 8.56 2.03
CA ASN A 31 10.12 8.77 0.70
C ASN A 31 9.63 10.23 0.52
N PRO A 32 10.39 11.11 -0.15
CA PRO A 32 10.06 12.54 -0.24
C PRO A 32 8.84 12.85 -1.10
N ASP A 33 8.47 11.96 -2.02
CA ASP A 33 7.38 12.18 -2.99
C ASP A 33 5.99 12.02 -2.34
N LEU A 34 5.93 11.39 -1.16
CA LEU A 34 4.70 11.16 -0.44
C LEU A 34 4.29 12.36 0.42
N THR A 35 3.03 12.76 0.27
CA THR A 35 2.39 13.80 1.10
C THR A 35 1.44 13.16 2.11
N VAL A 36 1.52 13.60 3.37
CA VAL A 36 0.71 13.01 4.44
C VAL A 36 -0.55 13.82 4.71
N ILE A 37 -1.69 13.15 4.82
CA ILE A 37 -2.99 13.74 5.09
C ILE A 37 -3.41 13.45 6.52
N TYR A 38 -3.83 14.49 7.24
CA TYR A 38 -4.37 14.39 8.59
C TYR A 38 -5.68 15.16 8.75
N VAL A 39 -6.47 14.74 9.73
CA VAL A 39 -7.57 15.56 10.25
C VAL A 39 -7.01 16.50 11.31
N PRO A 40 -7.22 17.82 11.18
CA PRO A 40 -6.70 18.80 12.14
C PRO A 40 -7.38 18.67 13.50
N ASN A 41 -6.69 19.13 14.56
CA ASN A 41 -7.20 19.18 15.94
C ASN A 41 -7.65 17.81 16.48
N THR A 42 -6.85 16.78 16.23
CA THR A 42 -7.10 15.42 16.74
C THR A 42 -6.04 15.00 17.75
N ILE A 43 -6.35 13.97 18.54
CA ILE A 43 -5.39 13.37 19.48
C ILE A 43 -4.10 12.91 18.78
N ILE A 44 -4.19 12.47 17.52
CA ILE A 44 -3.03 12.03 16.74
C ILE A 44 -2.09 13.23 16.49
N THR A 45 -2.65 14.37 16.10
CA THR A 45 -1.85 15.58 15.83
C THR A 45 -1.17 16.12 17.10
N SER A 46 -1.83 16.06 18.26
CA SER A 46 -1.21 16.49 19.52
C SER A 46 -0.15 15.50 20.00
N VAL A 47 -0.41 14.20 19.92
CA VAL A 47 0.56 13.16 20.29
C VAL A 47 1.81 13.23 19.41
N MET A 48 1.65 13.41 18.10
CA MET A 48 2.79 13.59 17.18
C MET A 48 3.64 14.80 17.55
N ALA A 49 3.02 15.92 17.92
CA ALA A 49 3.72 17.13 18.32
C ALA A 49 4.52 16.94 19.63
N GLU A 50 3.93 16.28 20.63
CA GLU A 50 4.53 16.08 21.96
C GLU A 50 5.49 14.88 22.04
N SER A 51 5.37 13.93 21.11
CA SER A 51 6.19 12.72 21.09
C SER A 51 7.67 12.99 20.75
N GLN A 52 8.50 11.97 20.92
CA GLN A 52 9.88 11.93 20.44
C GLN A 52 10.07 10.79 19.43
N GLY A 53 11.12 10.86 18.62
CA GLY A 53 11.44 9.86 17.59
C GLY A 53 10.67 10.04 16.29
N GLU A 54 10.34 8.92 15.61
CA GLU A 54 9.74 8.91 14.27
C GLU A 54 8.42 9.68 14.20
N LEU A 55 7.58 9.61 15.24
CA LEU A 55 6.31 10.34 15.31
C LEU A 55 6.50 11.87 15.28
N HIS A 56 7.56 12.35 15.92
CA HIS A 56 7.91 13.76 15.92
C HIS A 56 8.53 14.19 14.58
N GLU A 57 9.30 13.32 13.92
CA GLU A 57 9.78 13.56 12.56
C GLU A 57 8.61 13.67 11.57
N VAL A 58 7.61 12.82 11.72
CA VAL A 58 6.37 12.88 10.94
C VAL A 58 5.62 14.20 11.17
N HIS A 59 5.59 14.72 12.40
CA HIS A 59 5.06 16.05 12.69
C HIS A 59 5.85 17.16 11.97
N LYS A 60 7.19 17.06 11.96
CA LYS A 60 8.07 18.04 11.29
C LYS A 60 7.91 18.09 9.78
N LEU A 61 7.31 17.08 9.14
CA LEU A 61 6.96 17.12 7.71
C LEU A 61 6.05 18.32 7.37
N GLN A 62 5.31 18.83 8.36
CA GLN A 62 4.50 20.04 8.18
C GLN A 62 5.37 21.27 7.84
N ASN A 63 6.55 21.39 8.43
CA ASN A 63 7.46 22.51 8.19
C ASN A 63 8.03 22.51 6.76
N VAL A 64 8.06 21.33 6.11
CA VAL A 64 8.55 21.13 4.74
C VAL A 64 7.41 21.16 3.72
N GLY A 65 6.16 21.42 4.16
CA GLY A 65 5.00 21.45 3.29
C GLY A 65 4.55 20.07 2.79
N ARG A 66 5.03 18.98 3.40
CA ARG A 66 4.67 17.59 3.04
C ARG A 66 3.43 17.08 3.79
N THR A 67 2.59 17.98 4.30
CA THR A 67 1.37 17.62 5.03
C THR A 67 0.16 18.44 4.59
N ASN A 68 -0.97 17.77 4.40
CA ASN A 68 -2.25 18.39 4.08
C ASN A 68 -3.29 18.12 5.17
N PHE A 69 -3.92 19.19 5.66
CA PHE A 69 -5.01 19.08 6.61
C PHE A 69 -6.34 19.04 5.88
N ILE A 70 -7.10 17.96 6.07
CA ILE A 70 -8.40 17.76 5.42
C ILE A 70 -9.45 17.49 6.49
N GLY A 71 -10.60 18.17 6.37
CA GLY A 71 -11.73 17.95 7.28
C GLY A 71 -12.33 16.56 7.13
N THR A 72 -12.91 16.03 8.21
CA THR A 72 -13.50 14.68 8.26
C THR A 72 -14.52 14.41 7.14
N GLY A 73 -15.31 15.42 6.76
CA GLY A 73 -16.32 15.29 5.69
C GLY A 73 -15.72 15.08 4.30
N SER A 74 -14.50 15.56 4.07
CA SER A 74 -13.81 15.48 2.77
C SER A 74 -12.89 14.25 2.67
N LEU A 75 -12.73 13.48 3.74
CA LEU A 75 -11.81 12.35 3.81
C LEU A 75 -12.17 11.22 2.82
N ALA A 76 -13.47 11.01 2.58
CA ALA A 76 -13.92 10.05 1.58
C ALA A 76 -13.45 10.42 0.17
N ASN A 77 -13.56 11.70 -0.18
CA ASN A 77 -13.11 12.21 -1.48
C ASN A 77 -11.57 12.22 -1.59
N ALA A 78 -10.88 12.50 -0.48
CA ALA A 78 -9.43 12.48 -0.43
C ALA A 78 -8.85 11.08 -0.69
N ILE A 79 -9.51 10.02 -0.21
CA ILE A 79 -9.09 8.65 -0.50
C ILE A 79 -9.15 8.37 -2.00
N GLU A 80 -10.27 8.70 -2.64
CA GLU A 80 -10.46 8.39 -4.06
C GLU A 80 -9.55 9.23 -4.97
N MET A 81 -9.42 10.53 -4.71
CA MET A 81 -8.68 11.44 -5.60
C MET A 81 -7.18 11.54 -5.30
N LEU A 82 -6.80 11.52 -4.02
CA LEU A 82 -5.41 11.77 -3.60
C LEU A 82 -4.68 10.46 -3.32
N VAL A 83 -5.25 9.61 -2.46
CA VAL A 83 -4.62 8.31 -2.12
C VAL A 83 -4.69 7.36 -3.31
N GLY A 84 -5.79 7.37 -4.08
CA GLY A 84 -5.95 6.53 -5.27
C GLY A 84 -4.90 6.81 -6.37
N ARG A 85 -4.29 8.00 -6.37
CA ARG A 85 -3.19 8.35 -7.28
C ARG A 85 -1.86 7.70 -6.90
N GLY A 86 -1.67 7.38 -5.61
CA GLY A 86 -0.43 6.80 -5.06
C GLY A 86 0.50 7.80 -4.38
N ASP A 87 0.23 9.10 -4.47
CA ASP A 87 1.15 10.15 -3.98
C ASP A 87 0.84 10.62 -2.54
N HIS A 88 -0.29 10.17 -1.98
CA HIS A 88 -0.75 10.61 -0.66
C HIS A 88 -1.02 9.44 0.28
N VAL A 89 -0.73 9.63 1.56
CA VAL A 89 -1.01 8.68 2.64
C VAL A 89 -1.85 9.36 3.70
N ILE A 90 -2.89 8.69 4.19
CA ILE A 90 -3.70 9.19 5.30
C ILE A 90 -3.27 8.52 6.59
N ILE A 91 -2.99 9.31 7.62
CA ILE A 91 -2.85 8.80 8.98
C ILE A 91 -4.12 9.10 9.75
N GLY A 92 -4.75 8.05 10.25
CA GLY A 92 -6.00 8.12 10.98
C GLY A 92 -6.23 6.88 11.84
N THR A 93 -7.37 6.84 12.51
CA THR A 93 -7.74 5.68 13.34
C THR A 93 -8.27 4.54 12.48
N THR A 94 -8.01 3.31 12.92
CA THR A 94 -8.28 2.10 12.15
C THR A 94 -9.75 1.93 11.74
N ASN A 95 -10.70 2.19 12.64
CA ASN A 95 -12.13 1.93 12.36
C ASN A 95 -12.72 2.88 11.29
N PRO A 96 -12.51 4.20 11.36
CA PRO A 96 -12.87 5.10 10.25
C PRO A 96 -12.22 4.71 8.92
N MET A 97 -10.94 4.34 8.91
CA MET A 97 -10.25 3.93 7.68
C MET A 97 -10.87 2.67 7.09
N LYS A 98 -11.12 1.64 7.91
CA LYS A 98 -11.83 0.42 7.48
C LYS A 98 -13.19 0.73 6.85
N ARG A 99 -13.95 1.65 7.46
CA ARG A 99 -15.26 2.07 6.95
C ARG A 99 -15.16 2.78 5.60
N LEU A 100 -14.15 3.61 5.39
CA LEU A 100 -13.94 4.29 4.11
C LEU A 100 -13.53 3.32 3.01
N ILE A 101 -12.63 2.37 3.31
CA ILE A 101 -12.26 1.31 2.37
C ILE A 101 -13.48 0.44 2.02
N ALA A 102 -14.26 0.04 3.02
CA ALA A 102 -15.51 -0.71 2.82
C ALA A 102 -16.49 0.05 1.90
N ARG A 103 -16.62 1.37 2.11
CA ARG A 103 -17.46 2.23 1.27
C ARG A 103 -16.94 2.29 -0.16
N SER A 104 -15.64 2.50 -0.35
CA SER A 104 -15.01 2.51 -1.68
C SER A 104 -15.25 1.19 -2.40
N PHE A 105 -15.10 0.06 -1.72
CA PHE A 105 -15.40 -1.25 -2.27
C PHE A 105 -16.87 -1.39 -2.66
N SER A 106 -17.80 -0.92 -1.81
CA SER A 106 -19.24 -0.95 -2.14
C SER A 106 -19.61 -0.10 -3.37
N LEU A 107 -18.85 0.96 -3.65
CA LEU A 107 -19.09 1.84 -4.81
C LEU A 107 -18.43 1.33 -6.09
N THR A 108 -17.19 0.83 -6.00
CA THR A 108 -16.36 0.48 -7.16
C THR A 108 -16.26 -1.01 -7.44
N GLY A 109 -16.52 -1.84 -6.42
CA GLY A 109 -16.26 -3.29 -6.45
C GLY A 109 -14.78 -3.68 -6.36
N LYS A 110 -13.86 -2.72 -6.12
CA LYS A 110 -12.40 -2.95 -6.10
C LYS A 110 -11.79 -2.70 -4.72
N CYS A 111 -10.69 -3.41 -4.44
CA CYS A 111 -9.92 -3.32 -3.20
C CYS A 111 -8.56 -2.65 -3.46
N ASP A 112 -8.60 -1.37 -3.84
CA ASP A 112 -7.40 -0.61 -4.24
C ASP A 112 -6.65 0.00 -3.04
N PHE A 113 -7.28 0.01 -1.86
CA PHE A 113 -6.74 0.63 -0.65
C PHE A 113 -6.41 -0.41 0.42
N TYR A 114 -5.32 -0.17 1.15
CA TYR A 114 -4.89 -1.01 2.27
C TYR A 114 -4.57 -0.16 3.50
N ILE A 115 -4.53 -0.83 4.65
CA ILE A 115 -4.07 -0.24 5.92
C ILE A 115 -2.71 -0.87 6.24
N SER A 116 -1.73 -0.06 6.61
CA SER A 116 -0.42 -0.55 7.06
C SER A 116 -0.57 -1.49 8.27
N GLN A 117 0.35 -2.45 8.40
CA GLN A 117 0.40 -3.38 9.53
C GLN A 117 0.94 -2.73 10.81
N GLN A 118 1.71 -1.65 10.71
CA GLN A 118 2.27 -0.97 11.88
C GLN A 118 1.20 -0.14 12.59
N ILE A 119 0.96 -0.44 13.86
CA ILE A 119 0.13 0.40 14.72
C ILE A 119 1.03 1.45 15.36
N ILE A 120 0.81 2.69 14.97
CA ILE A 120 1.62 3.84 15.37
C ILE A 120 1.24 4.35 16.77
N TYR A 121 -0.05 4.34 17.08
CA TYR A 121 -0.59 4.79 18.36
C TYR A 121 -1.85 3.99 18.70
N SER A 122 -1.96 3.55 19.95
CA SER A 122 -3.13 2.84 20.46
C SER A 122 -3.91 3.75 21.41
N ASN A 123 -5.19 3.97 21.11
CA ASN A 123 -6.07 4.77 21.95
C ASN A 123 -7.33 3.99 22.34
N ILE A 124 -7.80 4.23 23.56
CA ILE A 124 -9.07 3.69 24.04
C ILE A 124 -10.16 4.70 23.75
N MET A 125 -11.22 4.28 23.07
CA MET A 125 -12.41 5.10 22.86
C MET A 125 -13.34 4.94 24.06
N SER A 126 -13.74 6.05 24.68
CA SER A 126 -14.60 6.07 25.86
C SER A 126 -15.82 6.97 25.64
N MET A 127 -16.88 6.72 26.40
CA MET A 127 -18.01 7.62 26.50
C MET A 127 -17.74 8.63 27.62
N VAL A 128 -17.88 9.92 27.31
CA VAL A 128 -17.71 10.99 28.28
C VAL A 128 -19.08 11.49 28.68
N GLY A 129 -19.33 11.54 29.99
CA GLY A 129 -20.56 12.10 30.56
C GLY A 129 -20.27 13.21 31.57
N GLN A 130 -21.32 13.94 31.95
CA GLN A 130 -21.18 15.05 32.90
C GLN A 130 -20.66 14.56 34.26
N LYS A 131 -19.69 15.29 34.80
CA LYS A 131 -19.10 15.01 36.12
C LYS A 131 -20.20 14.97 37.18
N GLY A 132 -20.24 13.88 37.96
CA GLY A 132 -21.22 13.69 39.04
C GLY A 132 -22.57 13.11 38.61
N SER A 133 -22.80 12.86 37.32
CA SER A 133 -24.05 12.25 36.87
C SER A 133 -24.11 10.76 37.26
N SER A 134 -25.22 10.36 37.89
CA SER A 134 -25.51 8.95 38.23
C SER A 134 -25.65 8.06 37.00
N ILE A 135 -25.98 8.65 35.84
CA ILE A 135 -26.13 7.96 34.56
C ILE A 135 -24.80 7.37 34.11
N VAL A 136 -23.68 8.07 34.31
CA VAL A 136 -22.35 7.59 33.89
C VAL A 136 -22.01 6.26 34.56
N ARG A 137 -22.36 6.11 35.85
CA ARG A 137 -22.14 4.86 36.59
C ARG A 137 -22.99 3.72 36.05
N ALA A 138 -24.26 4.00 35.76
CA ALA A 138 -25.15 3.01 35.17
C ALA A 138 -24.66 2.57 33.78
N ILE A 139 -24.34 3.51 32.90
CA ILE A 139 -23.83 3.24 31.55
C ILE A 139 -22.50 2.49 31.60
N SER A 140 -21.58 2.86 32.50
CA SER A 140 -20.28 2.18 32.60
C SER A 140 -20.45 0.69 32.92
N LYS A 141 -21.35 0.34 33.85
CA LYS A 141 -21.62 -1.08 34.18
C LYS A 141 -22.21 -1.83 32.99
N TRP A 142 -23.17 -1.22 32.29
CA TRP A 142 -23.75 -1.79 31.08
C TRP A 142 -22.71 -1.96 29.97
N LEU A 143 -21.85 -0.97 29.77
CA LEU A 143 -20.79 -1.01 28.76
C LEU A 143 -19.83 -2.17 29.03
N SER A 144 -19.39 -2.34 30.28
CA SER A 144 -18.55 -3.48 30.68
C SER A 144 -19.20 -4.82 30.34
N LEU A 145 -20.48 -5.01 30.69
CA LEU A 145 -21.22 -6.24 30.37
C LEU A 145 -21.32 -6.49 28.86
N VAL A 146 -21.62 -5.44 28.08
CA VAL A 146 -21.72 -5.54 26.61
C VAL A 146 -20.36 -5.87 25.98
N THR A 147 -19.27 -5.30 26.51
CA THR A 147 -17.91 -5.58 26.02
C THR A 147 -17.44 -6.97 26.42
N GLU A 148 -17.67 -7.40 27.67
CA GLU A 148 -17.30 -8.72 28.18
C GLU A 148 -18.06 -9.85 27.48
N ALA A 149 -19.34 -9.63 27.17
CA ALA A 149 -20.14 -10.56 26.38
C ALA A 149 -19.76 -10.57 24.88
N GLY A 150 -18.83 -9.73 24.43
CA GLY A 150 -18.38 -9.65 23.04
C GLY A 150 -19.43 -9.08 22.08
N LEU A 151 -20.49 -8.43 22.59
CA LEU A 151 -21.53 -7.83 21.73
C LEU A 151 -20.97 -6.65 20.93
N TYR A 152 -20.09 -5.85 21.54
CA TYR A 152 -19.48 -4.71 20.85
C TYR A 152 -18.66 -5.13 19.63
N SER A 153 -17.78 -6.14 19.77
CA SER A 153 -16.98 -6.63 18.65
C SER A 153 -17.86 -7.21 17.54
N LYS A 154 -18.88 -8.01 17.91
CA LYS A 154 -19.86 -8.55 16.96
C LYS A 154 -20.59 -7.44 16.18
N TRP A 155 -21.03 -6.38 16.85
CA TRP A 155 -21.69 -5.26 16.18
C TRP A 155 -20.74 -4.47 15.29
N LEU A 156 -19.50 -4.25 15.75
CA LEU A 156 -18.47 -3.57 14.98
C LEU A 156 -18.13 -4.34 13.70
N ASP A 157 -17.94 -5.66 13.81
CA ASP A 157 -17.67 -6.52 12.66
C ASP A 157 -18.86 -6.52 11.69
N SER A 158 -20.09 -6.62 12.21
CA SER A 158 -21.31 -6.55 11.39
C SER A 158 -21.43 -5.22 10.63
N ALA A 159 -21.08 -4.11 11.28
CA ALA A 159 -21.05 -2.79 10.66
C ALA A 159 -19.93 -2.63 9.61
N LEU A 160 -18.89 -3.46 9.67
CA LEU A 160 -17.72 -3.43 8.78
C LEU A 160 -17.65 -4.66 7.85
N ASN A 161 -18.73 -5.41 7.67
CA ASN A 161 -18.73 -6.66 6.90
C ASN A 161 -18.09 -6.51 5.50
N ASN A 162 -18.35 -5.41 4.78
CA ASN A 162 -17.79 -5.17 3.45
C ASN A 162 -16.26 -4.98 3.46
N TYR A 163 -15.67 -4.52 4.57
CA TYR A 163 -14.21 -4.42 4.70
C TYR A 163 -13.54 -5.80 4.70
N THR A 164 -14.20 -6.83 5.24
CA THR A 164 -13.60 -8.17 5.38
C THR A 164 -13.21 -8.77 4.03
N ILE A 165 -13.93 -8.40 2.96
CA ILE A 165 -13.63 -8.81 1.58
C ILE A 165 -12.25 -8.27 1.15
N CYS A 166 -11.97 -7.00 1.42
CA CYS A 166 -10.68 -6.40 1.09
C CYS A 166 -9.57 -6.73 2.08
N ARG A 167 -9.92 -7.05 3.35
CA ARG A 167 -8.95 -7.47 4.38
C ARG A 167 -8.23 -8.76 4.01
N GLN A 168 -8.87 -9.61 3.21
CA GLN A 168 -8.33 -10.89 2.76
C GLN A 168 -7.54 -10.79 1.46
N SER A 169 -7.34 -9.59 0.88
CA SER A 169 -6.54 -9.46 -0.34
C SER A 169 -5.13 -10.01 -0.07
N PRO A 170 -4.78 -11.18 -0.62
CA PRO A 170 -3.55 -11.84 -0.26
C PRO A 170 -2.41 -11.02 -0.85
N SER A 171 -1.36 -10.78 -0.06
CA SER A 171 -0.12 -10.15 -0.57
C SER A 171 0.44 -10.91 -1.77
N LYS A 172 0.09 -12.19 -1.89
CA LYS A 172 0.41 -13.10 -2.98
C LYS A 172 -0.85 -13.43 -3.76
N ILE A 173 -1.01 -12.85 -4.94
CA ILE A 173 -2.08 -13.25 -5.86
C ILE A 173 -1.55 -14.31 -6.84
N THR A 174 -2.24 -15.45 -6.89
CA THR A 174 -2.00 -16.47 -7.91
C THR A 174 -2.61 -15.98 -9.20
N ILE A 175 -1.78 -15.43 -10.08
CA ILE A 175 -2.28 -14.83 -11.31
C ILE A 175 -2.40 -15.90 -12.39
N LYS A 176 -3.62 -16.14 -12.88
CA LYS A 176 -3.87 -16.85 -14.15
C LYS A 176 -3.86 -15.87 -15.34
N SER A 177 -2.81 -15.06 -15.48
CA SER A 177 -2.71 -14.08 -16.56
C SER A 177 -2.06 -14.73 -17.77
N SER A 178 -2.57 -14.40 -18.95
CA SER A 178 -1.83 -14.60 -20.19
C SER A 178 -0.49 -13.87 -20.12
N ILE A 179 0.59 -14.54 -20.54
CA ILE A 179 1.92 -13.96 -20.56
C ILE A 179 1.90 -12.80 -21.58
N THR A 180 2.18 -11.58 -21.11
CA THR A 180 2.19 -10.38 -21.97
C THR A 180 3.49 -10.27 -22.77
N MET A 181 3.42 -9.65 -23.96
CA MET A 181 4.57 -9.48 -24.86
C MET A 181 5.76 -8.76 -24.19
N ASN A 182 5.49 -7.82 -23.27
CA ASN A 182 6.54 -7.13 -22.50
C ASN A 182 7.41 -8.10 -21.67
N ASN A 183 6.85 -9.21 -21.19
CA ASN A 183 7.62 -10.17 -20.39
C ASN A 183 8.53 -11.06 -21.25
N ILE A 184 8.20 -11.23 -22.53
CA ILE A 184 8.95 -12.11 -23.48
C ILE A 184 9.90 -11.29 -24.36
N TRP A 185 9.78 -9.96 -24.38
CA TRP A 185 10.60 -9.08 -25.22
C TRP A 185 12.10 -9.37 -25.14
N GLY A 186 12.63 -9.62 -23.94
CA GLY A 186 14.05 -9.96 -23.76
C GLY A 186 14.47 -11.25 -24.49
N ILE A 187 13.59 -12.25 -24.53
CA ILE A 187 13.83 -13.52 -25.25
C ILE A 187 13.86 -13.30 -26.76
N MET A 188 13.15 -12.29 -27.29
CA MET A 188 13.17 -11.96 -28.72
C MET A 188 14.32 -11.01 -29.09
N ALA A 189 14.68 -10.07 -28.21
CA ALA A 189 15.70 -9.06 -28.47
C ALA A 189 17.13 -9.65 -28.48
N VAL A 190 17.43 -10.57 -27.55
CA VAL A 190 18.75 -11.22 -27.44
C VAL A 190 19.16 -11.97 -28.72
N PRO A 191 18.34 -12.86 -29.32
CA PRO A 191 18.73 -13.56 -30.53
C PRO A 191 18.81 -12.63 -31.75
N LEU A 192 17.98 -11.58 -31.83
CA LEU A 192 18.08 -10.58 -32.89
C LEU A 192 19.42 -9.85 -32.84
N LEU A 193 19.87 -9.45 -31.64
CA LEU A 193 21.19 -8.86 -31.44
C LEU A 193 22.30 -9.85 -31.82
N GLY A 194 22.15 -11.12 -31.45
CA GLY A 194 23.10 -12.18 -31.81
C GLY A 194 23.24 -12.38 -33.32
N ILE A 195 22.11 -12.39 -34.05
CA ILE A 195 22.11 -12.49 -35.51
C ILE A 195 22.78 -11.26 -36.13
N LEU A 196 22.51 -10.06 -35.62
CA LEU A 196 23.15 -8.82 -36.10
C LEU A 196 24.67 -8.84 -35.89
N LEU A 197 25.15 -9.30 -34.73
CA LEU A 197 26.59 -9.41 -34.48
C LEU A 197 27.23 -10.48 -35.37
N ALA A 198 26.56 -11.60 -35.58
CA ALA A 198 27.03 -12.67 -36.45
C ALA A 198 27.14 -12.22 -37.91
N THR A 199 26.15 -11.49 -38.42
CA THR A 199 26.20 -10.96 -39.80
C THR A 199 27.30 -9.92 -39.97
N VAL A 200 27.50 -9.04 -38.98
CA VAL A 200 28.61 -8.07 -38.99
C VAL A 200 29.97 -8.77 -39.00
N SER A 201 30.16 -9.78 -38.14
CA SER A 201 31.40 -10.57 -38.11
C SER A 201 31.66 -11.27 -39.44
N PHE A 202 30.63 -11.87 -40.04
CA PHE A 202 30.74 -12.55 -41.33
C PHE A 202 31.08 -11.58 -42.46
N CYS A 203 30.46 -10.40 -42.50
CA CYS A 203 30.80 -9.35 -43.46
C CYS A 203 32.25 -8.86 -43.31
N TYR A 204 32.73 -8.75 -42.07
CA TYR A 204 34.12 -8.36 -41.79
C TYR A 204 35.11 -9.39 -42.32
N GLU A 205 34.89 -10.68 -42.07
CA GLU A 205 35.73 -11.77 -42.57
C GLU A 205 35.77 -11.83 -44.10
N MET A 206 34.63 -11.64 -44.76
CA MET A 206 34.55 -11.61 -46.23
C MET A 206 35.31 -10.41 -46.83
N ALA A 207 35.25 -9.24 -46.19
CA ALA A 207 35.97 -8.06 -46.63
C ALA A 207 37.49 -8.22 -46.47
N SER A 208 37.95 -8.77 -45.35
CA SER A 208 39.38 -9.06 -45.16
C SER A 208 39.89 -10.09 -46.18
N TYR A 209 39.13 -11.16 -46.43
CA TYR A 209 39.53 -12.18 -47.39
C TYR A 209 39.59 -11.66 -48.84
N SER A 210 38.68 -10.76 -49.22
CA SER A 210 38.72 -10.13 -50.55
C SER A 210 39.89 -9.16 -50.73
N ILE A 211 40.42 -8.58 -49.65
CA ILE A 211 41.60 -7.71 -49.70
C ILE A 211 42.87 -8.55 -49.88
N ASP A 212 42.98 -9.67 -49.14
CA ASP A 212 44.13 -10.58 -49.25
C ASP A 212 44.28 -11.20 -50.65
N ILE A 213 43.17 -11.53 -51.33
CA ILE A 213 43.21 -12.04 -52.72
C ILE A 213 43.69 -10.97 -53.72
N LYS A 214 43.48 -9.69 -53.45
CA LYS A 214 43.87 -8.60 -54.37
C LYS A 214 45.34 -8.20 -54.26
N ILE A 215 46.03 -8.66 -53.21
CA ILE A 215 47.43 -8.31 -52.90
C ILE A 215 48.40 -9.40 -53.41
N ASN A 216 47.88 -10.57 -53.82
CA ASN A 216 48.63 -11.70 -54.38
C ASN A 216 48.42 -11.81 -55.90
#